data_AF-A0A7J4LNM2-F1
#
_entry.id   AF-A0A7J4LNM2-F1
#
_cell.length_a   1.000
_cell.length_b   1.000
_cell.length_c   1.000
_cell.angle_alpha   90.00
_cell.angle_beta   90.00
_cell.angle_gamma   90.00
#
_symmetry.space_group_name_H-M   'P 1'
#
loop_
_entity.id
_entity.type
_entity.pdbx_description
1 polymer ?
#
loop_
_entity_poly.entity_id
_entity_poly.type
_entity_poly.pdbx_seq_one_letter_code
_entity_poly.pdbx_strand_id
1 'polypeptide(L)'
;MSGKQHVLNYLLLSGAGALLLLAAAIVHASGKTIGSFDRAAVGGAFILCCAYGVYAAIRPGQGTVKDRGHRHSQTKVDGHHPDCEHFRSHVVRIGHRTMCSGCLGLAAGAVVSAVLMLLYIAPAWELSVDAPQFLLPAGLGLVALNFVETALPGKNGYVHMLSNILLVTGFLSYTVGILQLTGSAAYGFFGIMLSFLWLDTRVVLSDQRHVYICQGCSETCKMFPD
;
A
#
# COMPACT_ATOMS: atom_id res chain seq x y z
N MET A 1 -16.22 5.72 19.59
CA MET A 1 -15.94 4.27 19.45
C MET A 1 -14.44 4.08 19.59
N SER A 2 -13.98 3.16 20.45
CA SER A 2 -12.56 2.92 20.71
C SER A 2 -11.82 2.63 19.40
N GLY A 3 -10.72 3.35 19.12
CA GLY A 3 -9.95 3.20 17.86
C GLY A 3 -9.64 1.74 17.52
N LYS A 4 -9.39 0.90 18.53
CA LYS A 4 -9.15 -0.55 18.35
C LYS A 4 -10.27 -1.26 17.57
N GLN A 5 -11.53 -0.90 17.82
CA GLN A 5 -12.68 -1.47 17.10
C GLN A 5 -12.67 -1.07 15.62
N HIS A 6 -12.26 0.16 15.33
CA HIS A 6 -12.18 0.67 13.95
C HIS A 6 -11.10 -0.09 13.15
N VAL A 7 -9.90 -0.27 13.70
CA VAL A 7 -8.84 -1.08 13.05
C VAL A 7 -9.29 -2.53 12.85
N LEU A 8 -9.91 -3.13 13.86
CA LEU A 8 -10.39 -4.50 13.77
C LEU A 8 -11.40 -4.67 12.62
N ASN A 9 -12.33 -3.72 12.44
CA ASN A 9 -13.29 -3.76 11.35
C ASN A 9 -12.62 -3.72 9.97
N TYR A 10 -11.60 -2.88 9.78
CA TYR A 10 -10.84 -2.82 8.51
C TYR A 10 -10.04 -4.10 8.24
N LEU A 11 -9.42 -4.67 9.27
CA LEU A 11 -8.72 -5.95 9.15
C LEU A 11 -9.68 -7.10 8.78
N LEU A 12 -10.84 -7.16 9.45
CA LEU A 12 -11.87 -8.17 9.15
C LEU A 12 -12.42 -7.99 7.73
N LEU A 13 -12.71 -6.76 7.32
CA LEU A 13 -13.20 -6.47 5.98
C LEU A 13 -12.17 -6.83 4.89
N SER A 14 -10.89 -6.48 5.13
CA SER A 14 -9.77 -6.84 4.25
C SER A 14 -9.57 -8.34 4.13
N GLY A 15 -9.60 -9.06 5.25
CA GLY A 15 -9.46 -10.51 5.28
C GLY A 15 -10.66 -11.21 4.62
N ALA A 16 -11.88 -10.77 4.93
CA ALA A 16 -13.10 -11.31 4.32
C ALA A 16 -13.13 -11.06 2.81
N GLY A 17 -12.78 -9.86 2.35
CA GLY A 17 -12.68 -9.54 0.92
C GLY A 17 -11.68 -10.43 0.20
N ALA A 18 -10.52 -10.66 0.79
CA ALA A 18 -9.50 -11.55 0.24
C ALA A 18 -9.98 -13.00 0.15
N LEU A 19 -10.62 -13.52 1.20
CA LEU A 19 -11.14 -14.88 1.24
C LEU A 19 -12.30 -15.08 0.25
N LEU A 20 -13.23 -14.12 0.18
CA LEU A 20 -14.35 -14.16 -0.76
C LEU A 20 -13.85 -14.15 -2.20
N LEU A 21 -12.93 -13.25 -2.54
CA LEU A 21 -12.41 -13.14 -3.89
C LEU A 21 -11.57 -14.38 -4.25
N LEU A 22 -10.81 -14.93 -3.31
CA LEU A 22 -10.07 -16.18 -3.50
C LEU A 22 -11.01 -17.37 -3.73
N ALA A 23 -12.04 -17.53 -2.89
CA ALA A 23 -13.03 -18.58 -3.05
C ALA A 23 -13.76 -18.48 -4.40
N ALA A 24 -14.18 -17.27 -4.77
CA ALA A 24 -14.80 -17.02 -6.06
C ALA A 24 -13.85 -17.33 -7.24
N ALA A 25 -12.57 -16.97 -7.12
CA ALA A 25 -11.57 -17.24 -8.14
C ALA A 25 -11.27 -18.74 -8.31
N ILE A 26 -11.24 -19.51 -7.21
CA ILE A 26 -11.07 -20.97 -7.25
C ILE A 26 -12.28 -21.63 -7.93
N VAL A 27 -13.51 -21.20 -7.60
CA VAL A 27 -14.73 -21.74 -8.22
C VAL A 27 -14.80 -21.43 -9.73
N HIS A 28 -14.28 -20.29 -10.15
CA HIS A 28 -14.28 -19.84 -11.54
C HIS A 28 -12.92 -20.00 -12.23
N ALA A 29 -12.05 -20.87 -11.69
CA ALA A 29 -10.77 -21.16 -12.30
C ALA A 29 -11.01 -21.78 -13.69
N SER A 30 -10.70 -21.02 -14.73
CA SER A 30 -11.11 -21.36 -16.09
C SER A 30 -10.07 -22.17 -16.85
N GLY A 31 -8.80 -22.14 -16.42
CA GLY A 31 -7.67 -22.70 -17.17
C GLY A 31 -7.46 -22.09 -18.58
N LYS A 32 -8.25 -21.06 -18.94
CA LYS A 32 -8.18 -20.38 -20.23
C LYS A 32 -7.09 -19.32 -20.19
N THR A 33 -6.40 -19.16 -21.30
CA THR A 33 -5.45 -18.06 -21.49
C THR A 33 -6.23 -16.74 -21.53
N ILE A 34 -5.73 -15.76 -20.78
CA ILE A 34 -6.31 -14.41 -20.77
C ILE A 34 -6.10 -13.72 -22.13
N GLY A 35 -7.15 -13.09 -22.65
CA GLY A 35 -7.07 -12.28 -23.85
C GLY A 35 -6.15 -11.06 -23.67
N SER A 36 -5.41 -10.69 -24.72
CA SER A 36 -4.47 -9.55 -24.67
C SER A 36 -5.16 -8.23 -24.30
N PHE A 37 -6.41 -8.04 -24.72
CA PHE A 37 -7.19 -6.84 -24.38
C PHE A 37 -7.49 -6.77 -22.88
N ASP A 38 -7.98 -7.85 -22.27
CA ASP A 38 -8.26 -7.93 -20.83
C ASP A 38 -7.00 -7.68 -20.00
N ARG A 39 -5.88 -8.27 -20.44
CA ARG A 39 -4.57 -8.05 -19.84
C ARG A 39 -4.16 -6.57 -19.89
N ALA A 40 -4.29 -5.94 -21.05
CA ALA A 40 -3.95 -4.54 -21.25
C ALA A 40 -4.88 -3.60 -20.47
N ALA A 41 -6.18 -3.91 -20.39
CA ALA A 41 -7.16 -3.11 -19.66
C ALA A 41 -6.88 -3.10 -18.15
N VAL A 42 -6.72 -4.28 -17.54
CA VAL A 42 -6.39 -4.38 -16.10
C VAL A 42 -5.00 -3.81 -15.82
N GLY A 43 -4.01 -4.11 -16.67
CA GLY A 43 -2.66 -3.59 -16.52
C GLY A 43 -2.59 -2.06 -16.63
N GLY A 44 -3.30 -1.48 -17.61
CA GLY A 44 -3.41 -0.04 -17.77
C GLY A 44 -4.06 0.64 -16.57
N ALA A 45 -5.16 0.08 -16.05
CA ALA A 45 -5.80 0.58 -14.84
C ALA A 45 -4.85 0.54 -13.63
N PHE A 46 -4.14 -0.58 -13.42
CA PHE A 46 -3.17 -0.71 -12.33
C PHE A 46 -2.03 0.31 -12.44
N ILE A 47 -1.49 0.54 -13.65
CA ILE A 47 -0.44 1.53 -13.90
C ILE A 47 -0.95 2.95 -13.60
N LEU A 48 -2.19 3.28 -14.00
CA LEU A 48 -2.80 4.56 -13.67
C LEU A 48 -2.94 4.76 -12.15
N CYS A 49 -3.36 3.71 -11.42
CA CYS A 49 -3.40 3.73 -9.96
C CYS A 49 -2.00 3.96 -9.35
N CYS A 50 -0.96 3.30 -9.88
CA CYS A 50 0.42 3.50 -9.45
C CYS A 50 0.90 4.93 -9.72
N ALA A 51 0.63 5.49 -10.90
CA ALA A 51 0.98 6.86 -11.25
C ALA A 51 0.30 7.87 -10.31
N TYR A 52 -0.98 7.66 -9.99
CA TYR A 52 -1.70 8.45 -9.00
C TYR A 52 -1.07 8.33 -7.61
N GLY A 53 -0.72 7.12 -7.18
CA GLY A 53 -0.04 6.88 -5.90
C GLY A 53 1.32 7.59 -5.79
N VAL A 54 2.14 7.54 -6.84
CA VAL A 54 3.42 8.27 -6.91
C VAL A 54 3.17 9.78 -6.82
N TYR A 55 2.21 10.30 -7.58
CA TYR A 55 1.85 11.71 -7.53
C TYR A 55 1.43 12.15 -6.11
N ALA A 56 0.55 11.38 -5.47
CA ALA A 56 0.09 11.64 -4.10
C ALA A 56 1.23 11.58 -3.07
N ALA A 57 2.19 10.67 -3.25
CA ALA A 57 3.34 10.53 -2.36
C ALA A 57 4.36 11.68 -2.49
N ILE A 58 4.53 12.24 -3.69
CA ILE A 58 5.45 13.37 -3.93
C ILE A 58 4.84 14.70 -3.48
N ARG A 59 3.51 14.85 -3.53
CA ARG A 59 2.79 16.06 -3.13
C ARG A 59 1.84 15.83 -1.95
N PRO A 60 2.37 15.46 -0.77
CA PRO A 60 1.53 15.32 0.42
C PRO A 60 0.93 16.70 0.76
N GLY A 61 -0.41 16.82 0.73
CA GLY A 61 -1.13 18.00 1.22
C GLY A 61 -1.80 18.92 0.20
N GLN A 62 -1.83 18.60 -1.10
CA GLN A 62 -2.60 19.40 -2.07
C GLN A 62 -4.12 19.07 -2.12
N GLY A 63 -4.61 18.12 -1.29
CA GLY A 63 -6.00 17.64 -1.32
C GLY A 63 -6.97 18.25 -0.29
N THR A 64 -6.53 18.53 0.94
CA THR A 64 -7.31 19.06 2.08
C THR A 64 -6.28 19.23 3.20
N VAL A 65 -5.94 20.41 3.72
CA VAL A 65 -6.76 21.33 4.53
C VAL A 65 -6.24 22.75 4.31
N LYS A 66 -7.18 23.68 4.13
CA LYS A 66 -6.93 25.12 4.13
C LYS A 66 -6.68 25.54 5.59
N ASP A 67 -5.46 25.34 6.09
CA ASP A 67 -5.13 25.75 7.46
C ASP A 67 -5.10 27.27 7.57
N ARG A 68 -6.16 27.82 8.16
CA ARG A 68 -6.21 29.19 8.64
C ARG A 68 -5.40 29.28 9.93
N GLY A 69 -4.28 30.01 9.86
CA GLY A 69 -3.75 30.82 10.95
C GLY A 69 -3.18 30.06 12.16
N HIS A 70 -1.84 30.03 12.26
CA HIS A 70 -1.10 30.82 13.26
C HIS A 70 0.40 30.51 13.14
N ARG A 71 1.16 31.51 12.69
CA ARG A 71 2.63 31.55 12.74
C ARG A 71 3.07 31.70 14.20
N HIS A 72 3.64 30.65 14.80
CA HIS A 72 4.58 30.82 15.91
C HIS A 72 5.56 29.65 16.03
N SER A 73 6.84 30.03 16.20
CA SER A 73 8.04 29.21 16.45
C SER A 73 8.50 28.27 15.33
N GLN A 74 9.60 28.66 14.69
CA GLN A 74 10.37 27.88 13.71
C GLN A 74 11.17 26.77 14.41
N THR A 75 10.53 25.67 14.78
CA THR A 75 11.23 24.38 14.72
C THR A 75 11.18 23.91 13.27
N LYS A 76 12.30 23.39 12.77
CA LYS A 76 12.45 23.00 11.37
C LYS A 76 11.60 21.73 11.15
N VAL A 77 10.34 21.94 10.80
CA VAL A 77 9.36 20.89 10.51
C VAL A 77 9.76 20.23 9.17
N ASP A 78 10.67 19.25 9.23
CA ASP A 78 11.03 18.40 8.10
C ASP A 78 9.96 17.30 7.92
N GLY A 79 8.85 17.64 7.25
CA GLY A 79 7.70 16.75 7.05
C GLY A 79 6.55 17.03 8.03
N HIS A 80 5.53 16.18 8.09
CA HIS A 80 4.35 16.40 8.95
C HIS A 80 4.53 15.90 10.40
N HIS A 81 5.75 15.54 10.81
CA HIS A 81 6.04 14.98 12.13
C HIS A 81 6.89 15.95 12.97
N PRO A 82 6.66 16.00 14.29
CA PRO A 82 7.58 16.66 15.21
C PRO A 82 8.92 15.91 15.26
N ASP A 83 10.03 16.64 15.41
CA ASP A 83 11.37 16.06 15.56
C ASP A 83 11.52 15.45 16.97
N CYS A 84 10.97 14.25 17.16
CA CYS A 84 10.99 13.48 18.42
C CYS A 84 11.71 12.15 18.18
N GLU A 85 12.51 11.66 19.14
CA GLU A 85 13.28 10.41 18.98
C GLU A 85 12.39 9.20 18.66
N HIS A 86 11.15 9.18 19.15
CA HIS A 86 10.19 8.12 18.88
C HIS A 86 9.77 8.04 17.40
N PHE A 87 9.93 9.12 16.62
CA PHE A 87 9.66 9.16 15.18
C PHE A 87 10.87 8.81 14.29
N ARG A 88 12.06 8.56 14.86
CA ARG A 88 13.25 8.16 14.05
C ARG A 88 13.01 6.93 13.18
N SER A 89 12.09 6.06 13.59
CA SER A 89 11.65 4.88 12.84
C SER A 89 10.84 5.17 11.57
N HIS A 90 10.30 6.39 11.43
CA HIS A 90 9.41 6.79 10.33
C HIS A 90 10.08 7.71 9.31
N VAL A 91 11.37 8.02 9.51
CA VAL A 91 12.15 8.86 8.63
C VAL A 91 13.38 8.12 8.11
N VAL A 92 13.74 8.40 6.86
CA VAL A 92 15.01 7.98 6.26
C VAL A 92 15.76 9.22 5.81
N ARG A 93 17.06 9.26 6.08
CA ARG A 93 17.94 10.32 5.58
C ARG A 93 18.62 9.86 4.30
N ILE A 94 18.38 10.57 3.21
CA ILE A 94 19.04 10.38 1.93
C ILE A 94 19.83 11.64 1.63
N GLY A 95 21.15 11.57 1.82
CA GLY A 95 22.01 12.75 1.81
C GLY A 95 21.61 13.76 2.87
N HIS A 96 21.31 15.00 2.45
CA HIS A 96 20.90 16.09 3.34
C HIS A 96 19.38 16.24 3.51
N ARG A 97 18.57 15.33 2.94
CA ARG A 97 17.10 15.39 3.02
C ARG A 97 16.55 14.28 3.90
N THR A 98 15.59 14.62 4.75
CA THR A 98 14.81 13.69 5.56
C THR A 98 13.49 13.42 4.82
N MET A 99 13.16 12.14 4.58
CA MET A 99 11.91 11.75 3.90
C MET A 99 11.16 10.71 4.75
N CYS A 100 9.83 10.71 4.64
CA CYS A 100 9.00 9.69 5.28
C CYS A 100 9.29 8.32 4.65
N SER A 101 9.69 7.34 5.47
CA SER A 101 9.96 5.97 5.03
C SER A 101 8.73 5.33 4.37
N GLY A 102 7.54 5.65 4.87
CA GLY A 102 6.26 5.18 4.33
C GLY A 102 5.97 5.71 2.92
N CYS A 103 5.93 7.03 2.75
CA CYS A 103 5.66 7.65 1.45
C CYS A 103 6.70 7.27 0.40
N LEU A 104 7.99 7.26 0.77
CA LEU A 104 9.05 6.87 -0.13
C LEU A 104 8.93 5.39 -0.54
N GLY A 105 8.64 4.50 0.41
CA GLY A 105 8.45 3.08 0.14
C GLY A 105 7.26 2.80 -0.78
N LEU A 106 6.12 3.46 -0.54
CA LEU A 106 4.94 3.35 -1.41
C LEU A 106 5.21 3.89 -2.82
N ALA A 107 5.87 5.04 -2.95
CA ALA A 107 6.23 5.61 -4.24
C ALA A 107 7.19 4.70 -5.02
N ALA A 108 8.24 4.20 -4.37
CA ALA A 108 9.19 3.28 -4.98
C ALA A 108 8.51 1.96 -5.38
N GLY A 109 7.67 1.40 -4.51
CA GLY A 109 6.88 0.19 -4.81
C GLY A 109 5.94 0.38 -5.99
N ALA A 110 5.30 1.55 -6.11
CA ALA A 110 4.44 1.89 -7.24
C ALA A 110 5.22 1.99 -8.56
N VAL A 111 6.42 2.59 -8.56
CA VAL A 111 7.29 2.62 -9.75
C VAL A 111 7.70 1.20 -10.16
N VAL A 112 8.21 0.39 -9.21
CA VAL A 112 8.60 -0.99 -9.47
C VAL A 112 7.43 -1.80 -10.02
N SER A 113 6.26 -1.69 -9.40
CA SER A 113 5.08 -2.45 -9.80
C SER A 113 4.51 -2.00 -11.14
N ALA A 114 4.58 -0.71 -11.47
CA ALA A 114 4.20 -0.21 -12.79
C ALA A 114 5.14 -0.74 -13.89
N VAL A 115 6.45 -0.78 -13.64
CA VAL A 115 7.41 -1.38 -14.58
C VAL A 115 7.10 -2.86 -14.77
N LEU A 116 6.96 -3.63 -13.68
CA LEU A 116 6.62 -5.06 -13.78
C LEU A 116 5.26 -5.29 -14.48
N MET A 117 4.28 -4.41 -14.30
CA MET A 117 3.01 -4.49 -15.01
C MET A 117 3.18 -4.19 -16.51
N LEU A 118 3.99 -3.21 -16.90
CA LEU A 118 4.33 -2.94 -18.31
C LEU A 118 4.99 -4.15 -18.97
N LEU A 119 5.87 -4.82 -18.23
CA LEU A 119 6.52 -6.05 -18.66
C LEU A 119 5.51 -7.20 -18.82
N TYR A 120 4.56 -7.32 -17.89
CA TYR A 120 3.49 -8.33 -17.95
C TYR A 120 2.53 -8.17 -19.13
N ILE A 121 2.15 -6.92 -19.48
CA ILE A 121 1.28 -6.66 -20.63
C ILE A 121 2.00 -6.84 -21.98
N ALA A 122 3.32 -6.88 -21.99
CA ALA A 122 4.10 -7.00 -23.22
C ALA A 122 3.86 -8.38 -23.89
N PRO A 123 3.67 -8.44 -25.22
CA PRO A 123 3.40 -9.70 -25.94
C PRO A 123 4.52 -10.73 -25.83
N ALA A 124 5.75 -10.28 -25.56
CA ALA A 124 6.93 -11.13 -25.49
C ALA A 124 7.03 -11.93 -24.19
N TRP A 125 6.21 -11.63 -23.17
CA TRP A 125 6.21 -12.35 -21.91
C TRP A 125 4.90 -13.12 -21.69
N GLU A 126 4.96 -14.41 -22.01
CA GLU A 126 3.97 -15.39 -21.58
C GLU A 126 4.42 -15.95 -20.22
N LEU A 127 3.59 -15.76 -19.19
CA LEU A 127 3.81 -16.43 -17.90
C LEU A 127 3.49 -17.91 -18.04
N SER A 128 4.26 -18.75 -17.35
CA SER A 128 3.99 -20.19 -17.28
C SER A 128 2.62 -20.47 -16.63
N VAL A 129 2.05 -21.63 -16.97
CA VAL A 129 0.75 -22.10 -16.45
C VAL A 129 0.74 -22.23 -14.93
N ASP A 130 1.91 -22.46 -14.31
CA ASP A 130 2.06 -22.58 -12.85
C ASP A 130 2.25 -21.24 -12.14
N ALA A 131 2.50 -20.15 -12.88
CA ALA A 131 2.75 -18.84 -12.29
C ALA A 131 1.63 -18.33 -11.36
N PRO A 132 0.33 -18.54 -11.64
CA PRO A 132 -0.75 -18.11 -10.75
C PRO A 132 -0.69 -18.79 -9.37
N GLN A 133 -0.28 -20.06 -9.32
CA GLN A 133 -0.18 -20.83 -8.08
C GLN A 133 0.89 -20.25 -7.14
N PHE A 134 1.89 -19.56 -7.68
CA PHE A 134 2.91 -18.87 -6.91
C PHE A 134 2.53 -17.41 -6.62
N LEU A 135 2.06 -16.67 -7.62
CA LEU A 135 1.81 -15.23 -7.52
C LEU A 135 0.70 -14.87 -6.53
N LEU A 136 -0.39 -15.66 -6.50
CA LEU A 136 -1.51 -15.44 -5.60
C LEU A 136 -1.11 -15.55 -4.10
N PRO A 137 -0.54 -16.68 -3.63
CA PRO A 137 -0.11 -16.79 -2.25
C PRO A 137 1.06 -15.87 -1.92
N ALA A 138 1.97 -15.61 -2.86
CA ALA A 138 3.02 -14.62 -2.66
C ALA A 138 2.44 -13.21 -2.42
N GLY A 139 1.48 -12.78 -3.24
CA GLY A 139 0.80 -11.49 -3.09
C GLY A 139 0.11 -11.35 -1.73
N LEU A 140 -0.69 -12.36 -1.35
CA LEU A 140 -1.34 -12.39 -0.03
C LEU A 140 -0.32 -12.39 1.12
N GLY A 141 0.76 -13.16 1.00
CA GLY A 141 1.82 -13.24 1.99
C GLY A 141 2.53 -11.90 2.19
N LEU A 142 2.81 -11.17 1.11
CA LEU A 142 3.43 -9.84 1.18
C LEU A 142 2.51 -8.82 1.85
N VAL A 143 1.21 -8.84 1.55
CA VAL A 143 0.21 -7.97 2.21
C VAL A 143 0.09 -8.29 3.70
N ALA A 144 -0.03 -9.57 4.05
CA ALA A 144 -0.10 -10.01 5.43
C ALA A 144 1.17 -9.64 6.22
N LEU A 145 2.34 -9.84 5.61
CA LEU A 145 3.62 -9.45 6.20
C LEU A 145 3.68 -7.94 6.44
N ASN A 146 3.18 -7.13 5.51
CA ASN A 146 3.12 -5.68 5.70
C ASN A 146 2.18 -5.27 6.84
N PHE A 147 1.02 -5.92 7.01
CA PHE A 147 0.11 -5.64 8.11
C PHE A 147 0.73 -6.01 9.47
N VAL A 148 1.34 -7.19 9.56
CA VAL A 148 2.13 -7.61 10.74
C VAL A 148 3.27 -6.62 10.96
N GLU A 149 3.92 -6.16 9.89
CA GLU A 149 5.01 -5.21 10.00
C GLU A 149 4.54 -3.87 10.58
N THR A 150 3.43 -3.35 10.07
CA THR A 150 2.84 -2.07 10.49
C THR A 150 2.37 -2.12 11.95
N ALA A 151 1.83 -3.26 12.39
CA ALA A 151 1.28 -3.45 13.74
C ALA A 151 2.35 -3.58 14.85
N LEU A 152 3.56 -4.04 14.52
CA LEU A 152 4.63 -4.28 15.52
C LEU A 152 5.44 -2.99 15.83
N PRO A 153 5.77 -2.72 17.12
CA PRO A 153 6.52 -1.53 17.53
C PRO A 153 8.03 -1.62 17.22
N GLY A 154 8.74 -0.47 17.31
CA GLY A 154 10.21 -0.42 17.43
C GLY A 154 11.05 -0.73 16.17
N LYS A 155 10.66 -0.23 14.99
CA LYS A 155 11.25 -0.68 13.72
C LYS A 155 12.23 0.30 13.11
N ASN A 156 13.17 -0.23 12.32
CA ASN A 156 14.07 0.57 11.50
C ASN A 156 13.31 1.18 10.31
N GLY A 157 13.50 2.46 10.03
CA GLY A 157 12.88 3.15 8.89
C GLY A 157 13.14 2.48 7.54
N TYR A 158 14.30 1.83 7.36
CA TYR A 158 14.57 1.05 6.14
C TYR A 158 13.70 -0.21 6.01
N VAL A 159 13.44 -0.90 7.11
CA VAL A 159 12.55 -2.08 7.12
C VAL A 159 11.13 -1.65 6.81
N HIS A 160 10.67 -0.54 7.38
CA HIS A 160 9.36 0.01 7.06
C HIS A 160 9.26 0.43 5.58
N MET A 161 10.29 1.09 5.05
CA MET A 161 10.36 1.45 3.63
C MET A 161 10.28 0.21 2.72
N LEU A 162 11.09 -0.82 2.99
CA LEU A 162 11.09 -2.08 2.24
C LEU A 162 9.74 -2.79 2.31
N SER A 163 9.15 -2.85 3.50
CA SER A 163 7.82 -3.41 3.72
C SER A 163 6.76 -2.73 2.85
N ASN A 164 6.80 -1.41 2.69
CA ASN A 164 5.88 -0.67 1.82
C ASN A 164 6.15 -0.89 0.33
N ILE A 165 7.42 -1.09 -0.09
CA ILE A 165 7.74 -1.49 -1.47
C ILE A 165 7.12 -2.86 -1.78
N LEU A 166 7.32 -3.81 -0.86
CA LEU A 166 6.80 -5.16 -0.96
C LEU A 166 5.26 -5.21 -0.94
N LEU A 167 4.60 -4.32 -0.19
CA LEU A 167 3.14 -4.21 -0.19
C LEU A 167 2.58 -3.96 -1.60
N VAL A 168 3.09 -2.95 -2.31
CA VAL A 168 2.60 -2.61 -3.65
C VAL A 168 2.93 -3.72 -4.67
N THR A 169 4.10 -4.35 -4.50
CA THR A 169 4.48 -5.54 -5.29
C THR A 169 3.55 -6.73 -5.00
N GLY A 170 3.05 -6.83 -3.76
CA GLY A 170 2.03 -7.78 -3.35
C GLY A 170 0.69 -7.53 -4.04
N PHE A 171 0.26 -6.26 -4.16
CA PHE A 171 -0.94 -5.87 -4.91
C PHE A 171 -0.85 -6.29 -6.38
N LEU A 172 0.32 -6.06 -7.00
CA LEU A 172 0.58 -6.52 -8.36
C LEU A 172 0.47 -8.05 -8.46
N SER A 173 1.20 -8.77 -7.60
CA SER A 173 1.27 -10.24 -7.63
C SER A 173 -0.11 -10.87 -7.43
N TYR A 174 -0.90 -10.33 -6.49
CA TYR A 174 -2.26 -10.76 -6.25
C TYR A 174 -3.18 -10.49 -7.44
N THR A 175 -3.15 -9.27 -7.98
CA THR A 175 -3.98 -8.87 -9.12
C THR A 175 -3.68 -9.72 -10.36
N VAL A 176 -2.41 -9.90 -10.70
CA VAL A 176 -1.98 -10.73 -11.83
C VAL A 176 -2.33 -12.20 -11.58
N GLY A 177 -2.10 -12.71 -10.36
CA GLY A 177 -2.40 -14.09 -10.01
C GLY A 177 -3.88 -14.41 -10.16
N ILE A 178 -4.78 -13.56 -9.67
CA ILE A 178 -6.22 -13.72 -9.84
C ILE A 178 -6.66 -13.61 -11.29
N LEU A 179 -6.12 -12.61 -11.99
CA LEU A 179 -6.43 -12.36 -13.39
C LEU A 179 -6.08 -13.58 -14.26
N GLN A 180 -4.91 -14.18 -14.03
CA GLN A 180 -4.47 -15.38 -14.72
C GLN A 180 -5.23 -16.64 -14.30
N LEU A 181 -5.53 -16.80 -13.01
CA LEU A 181 -6.27 -17.97 -12.52
C LEU A 181 -7.69 -18.04 -13.10
N THR A 182 -8.36 -16.89 -13.19
CA THR A 182 -9.75 -16.80 -13.65
C THR A 182 -9.88 -16.56 -15.16
N GLY A 183 -8.84 -16.00 -15.79
CA GLY A 183 -8.88 -15.58 -17.19
C GLY A 183 -9.88 -14.46 -17.48
N SER A 184 -10.26 -13.67 -16.46
CA SER A 184 -11.33 -12.66 -16.57
C SER A 184 -10.91 -11.30 -16.01
N ALA A 185 -11.05 -10.25 -16.84
CA ALA A 185 -10.75 -8.88 -16.45
C ALA A 185 -11.53 -8.41 -15.21
N ALA A 186 -12.76 -8.90 -15.03
CA ALA A 186 -13.61 -8.52 -13.89
C ALA A 186 -12.93 -8.85 -12.55
N TYR A 187 -12.34 -10.04 -12.45
CA TYR A 187 -11.60 -10.45 -11.25
C TYR A 187 -10.29 -9.67 -11.08
N GLY A 188 -9.64 -9.28 -12.18
CA GLY A 188 -8.51 -8.35 -12.15
C GLY A 188 -8.89 -6.99 -11.54
N PHE A 189 -10.02 -6.40 -11.97
CA PHE A 189 -10.52 -5.15 -11.38
C PHE A 189 -10.91 -5.30 -9.91
N PHE A 190 -11.53 -6.43 -9.52
CA PHE A 190 -11.78 -6.71 -8.11
C PHE A 190 -10.47 -6.82 -7.30
N GLY A 191 -9.41 -7.39 -7.89
CA GLY A 191 -8.07 -7.40 -7.29
C GLY A 191 -7.51 -6.00 -7.04
N ILE A 192 -7.71 -5.08 -8.00
CA ILE A 192 -7.35 -3.66 -7.85
C ILE A 192 -8.17 -3.00 -6.73
N MET A 193 -9.49 -3.21 -6.71
CA MET A 193 -10.35 -2.65 -5.65
C MET A 193 -9.96 -3.17 -4.26
N LEU A 194 -9.65 -4.47 -4.14
CA LEU A 194 -9.17 -5.05 -2.90
C LEU A 194 -7.80 -4.48 -2.48
N SER A 195 -6.94 -4.16 -3.45
CA SER A 195 -5.67 -3.49 -3.18
C SER A 195 -5.86 -2.10 -2.57
N PHE A 196 -6.88 -1.34 -3.00
CA PHE A 196 -7.24 -0.08 -2.35
C PHE A 196 -7.75 -0.29 -0.92
N LEU A 197 -8.61 -1.29 -0.70
CA LEU A 197 -9.07 -1.64 0.65
C LEU A 197 -7.90 -2.01 1.59
N TRP A 198 -6.90 -2.73 1.07
CA TRP A 198 -5.69 -3.04 1.83
C TRP A 198 -4.83 -1.82 2.10
N LEU A 199 -4.72 -0.91 1.12
CA LEU A 199 -4.04 0.37 1.31
C LEU A 199 -4.71 1.20 2.41
N ASP A 200 -6.04 1.31 2.40
CA ASP A 200 -6.82 2.01 3.43
C ASP A 200 -6.63 1.36 4.79
N THR A 201 -6.67 0.03 4.86
CA THR A 201 -6.41 -0.72 6.09
C THR A 201 -5.02 -0.42 6.64
N ARG A 202 -4.01 -0.37 5.78
CA ARG A 202 -2.64 0.02 6.16
C ARG A 202 -2.58 1.47 6.64
N VAL A 203 -3.28 2.40 5.99
CA VAL A 203 -3.32 3.81 6.43
C VAL A 203 -3.92 3.91 7.82
N VAL A 204 -5.07 3.25 8.05
CA VAL A 204 -5.73 3.22 9.37
C VAL A 204 -4.83 2.57 10.44
N LEU A 205 -4.13 1.47 10.13
CA LEU A 205 -3.15 0.86 11.05
C LEU A 205 -1.99 1.79 11.38
N SER A 206 -1.46 2.48 10.36
CA SER A 206 -0.36 3.44 10.50
C SER A 206 -0.79 4.66 11.33
N ASP A 207 -2.03 5.11 11.16
CA ASP A 207 -2.59 6.27 11.86
C ASP A 207 -2.69 6.03 13.37
N GLN A 208 -3.22 4.87 13.78
CA GLN A 208 -3.27 4.49 15.19
C GLN A 208 -1.89 4.42 15.83
N ARG A 209 -0.91 3.95 15.05
CA ARG A 209 0.47 3.91 15.51
C ARG A 209 1.04 5.30 15.70
N HIS A 210 0.76 6.24 14.78
CA HIS A 210 1.16 7.63 14.96
C HIS A 210 0.54 8.26 16.20
N VAL A 211 -0.74 8.00 16.49
CA VAL A 211 -1.39 8.45 17.74
C VAL A 211 -0.69 7.87 18.97
N TYR A 212 -0.39 6.57 18.97
CA TYR A 212 0.31 5.92 20.08
C TYR A 212 1.74 6.46 20.30
N ILE A 213 2.51 6.64 19.22
CA ILE A 213 3.86 7.21 19.27
C ILE A 213 3.80 8.65 19.78
N CYS A 214 2.83 9.42 19.28
CA CYS A 214 2.64 10.81 19.64
C CYS A 214 2.33 10.99 21.13
N GLN A 215 1.46 10.15 21.71
CA GLN A 215 1.17 10.18 23.15
C GLN A 215 2.40 9.94 24.03
N GLY A 216 3.47 9.35 23.48
CA GLY A 216 4.75 9.14 24.15
C GLY A 216 5.78 10.27 23.97
N CYS A 217 5.50 11.30 23.15
CA CYS A 217 6.39 12.45 22.98
C CYS A 217 6.02 13.58 23.95
N SER A 218 7.02 14.31 24.46
CA SER A 218 6.83 15.51 25.30
C SER A 218 6.42 16.75 24.50
N GLU A 219 6.52 16.69 23.17
CA GLU A 219 6.20 17.78 22.25
C GLU A 219 4.74 17.73 21.78
N THR A 220 4.12 18.89 21.55
CA THR A 220 2.75 18.97 21.04
C THR A 220 2.66 18.45 19.60
N CYS A 221 2.03 17.29 19.37
CA CYS A 221 1.67 16.88 18.02
C CYS A 221 0.49 17.68 17.51
N LYS A 222 0.71 18.51 16.49
CA LYS A 222 -0.36 19.31 15.85
C LYS A 222 -1.20 18.53 14.81
N MET A 223 -1.04 17.22 14.66
CA MET A 223 -1.63 16.49 13.54
C MET A 223 -3.09 16.04 13.77
N PHE A 224 -3.58 16.06 15.01
CA PHE A 224 -4.98 15.75 15.32
C PHE A 224 -5.55 16.89 16.17
N PRO A 225 -6.50 17.69 15.65
CA PRO A 225 -7.30 18.55 16.51
C PRO A 225 -8.17 17.68 17.42
N ASP A 226 -8.27 18.09 18.69
CA ASP A 226 -9.14 17.47 19.71
C ASP A 226 -10.62 17.39 19.29
#